data_AF-A8QK79-F1
#
_entry.id   AF-A8QK79-F1
#
_cell.length_a   1.000
_cell.length_b   1.000
_cell.length_c   1.000
_cell.angle_alpha   90.00
_cell.angle_beta   90.00
_cell.angle_gamma   90.00
#
_symmetry.space_group_name_H-M   'P 1'
#
loop_
_entity.id
_entity.type
_entity.pdbx_description
1 polymer ?
#
loop_
_entity_poly.entity_id
_entity_poly.type
_entity_poly.pdbx_seq_one_letter_code
_entity_poly.pdbx_strand_id
1 'polypeptide(L)'
;SPAVGILFFTTYIIISFLIVVNMYIAIILENFSVATEESTEPLSEDDFDMFYEIWEKFDPEATQFIEYSVLSDFADALSHSVSPSPTR
;
A
#
# COMPACT_ATOMS: atom_id res chain seq x y z
N SER A 1 30.83 44.74 11.54
CA SER A 1 31.67 44.89 10.33
C SER A 1 30.93 44.31 9.13
N PRO A 2 31.11 44.86 7.92
CA PRO A 2 30.45 44.35 6.72
C PRO A 2 30.69 42.84 6.49
N ALA A 3 31.91 42.36 6.78
CA ALA A 3 32.26 40.94 6.69
C ALA A 3 31.42 40.02 7.59
N VAL A 4 31.13 40.44 8.83
CA VAL A 4 30.29 39.65 9.76
C VAL A 4 28.85 39.56 9.25
N GLY A 5 28.32 40.65 8.68
CA GLY A 5 27.00 40.63 8.06
C GLY A 5 26.93 39.67 6.87
N ILE A 6 27.91 39.74 5.98
CA ILE A 6 28.00 38.85 4.81
C ILE A 6 28.06 37.38 5.26
N LEU A 7 28.91 37.05 6.22
CA LEU A 7 29.02 35.68 6.73
C LEU A 7 27.71 35.21 7.38
N PHE A 8 27.09 36.05 8.21
CA PHE A 8 25.84 35.71 8.89
C PHE A 8 24.72 35.39 7.90
N PHE A 9 24.43 36.30 6.96
CA PHE A 9 23.34 36.09 6.00
C PHE A 9 23.63 34.94 5.03
N THR A 10 24.88 34.81 4.57
CA THR A 10 25.26 33.72 3.65
C THR A 10 25.10 32.36 4.32
N THR A 11 25.64 32.19 5.52
CA THR A 11 25.51 30.93 6.28
C THR A 11 24.06 30.66 6.65
N TYR A 12 23.31 31.67 7.09
CA TYR A 12 21.89 31.52 7.40
C TYR A 12 21.08 31.04 6.19
N ILE A 13 21.28 31.64 5.02
CA ILE A 13 20.58 31.26 3.79
C ILE A 13 20.93 29.82 3.40
N ILE A 14 22.23 29.47 3.41
CA ILE A 14 22.68 28.12 3.06
C ILE A 14 22.08 27.08 4.02
N ILE A 15 22.18 27.28 5.33
CA ILE A 15 21.65 26.34 6.33
C ILE A 15 20.13 26.23 6.21
N SER A 16 19.43 27.36 6.08
CA SER A 16 17.97 27.36 5.96
C SER A 16 17.51 26.60 4.71
N PHE A 17 18.20 26.80 3.57
CA PHE A 17 17.88 26.09 2.34
C PHE A 17 18.13 24.59 2.46
N LEU A 18 19.26 24.18 3.07
CA LEU A 18 19.56 22.77 3.32
C LEU A 18 18.51 22.12 4.22
N ILE A 19 18.06 22.80 5.27
CA ILE A 19 17.01 22.28 6.17
C ILE A 19 15.70 22.12 5.42
N VAL A 20 15.24 23.15 4.71
CA VAL A 20 13.94 23.12 4.00
C VAL A 20 13.92 22.05 2.92
N VAL A 21 14.98 21.98 2.10
CA VAL A 21 15.06 20.99 1.02
C VAL A 21 15.15 19.56 1.56
N ASN A 22 16.00 19.31 2.56
CA ASN A 22 16.14 17.97 3.12
C ASN A 22 14.87 17.52 3.84
N MET A 23 14.16 18.43 4.53
CA MET A 23 12.85 18.14 5.12
C MET A 23 11.81 17.82 4.04
N TYR A 24 11.76 18.59 2.95
CA TYR A 24 10.82 18.37 1.85
C TYR A 24 11.05 17.02 1.15
N ILE A 25 12.31 16.67 0.87
CA ILE A 25 12.67 15.35 0.34
C ILE A 25 12.23 14.24 1.30
N ALA A 26 12.46 14.41 2.61
CA ALA A 26 12.07 13.41 3.61
C ALA A 26 10.55 13.17 3.61
N ILE A 27 9.73 14.23 3.56
CA ILE A 27 8.26 14.13 3.49
C ILE A 27 7.82 13.39 2.22
N ILE A 28 8.43 13.71 1.07
CA ILE A 28 8.12 13.01 -0.20
C ILE A 28 8.50 11.53 -0.11
N LEU A 29 9.68 11.21 0.43
CA LEU A 29 10.13 9.82 0.59
C LEU A 29 9.24 9.05 1.56
N GLU A 30 8.79 9.68 2.65
CA GLU A 30 7.84 9.08 3.59
C GLU A 30 6.50 8.79 2.90
N ASN A 31 5.95 9.75 2.15
CA ASN A 31 4.73 9.54 1.39
C ASN A 31 4.86 8.41 0.35
N PHE A 32 5.99 8.35 -0.35
CA PHE A 32 6.26 7.26 -1.29
C PHE A 32 6.47 5.92 -0.60
N SER A 33 7.10 5.91 0.58
CA SER A 33 7.25 4.71 1.41
C SER A 33 5.89 4.16 1.81
N VAL A 34 5.00 5.02 2.32
CA VAL A 34 3.64 4.64 2.69
C VAL A 34 2.84 4.15 1.49
N ALA A 35 2.90 4.86 0.36
CA ALA A 35 2.23 4.42 -0.88
C ALA A 35 2.78 3.09 -1.41
N THR A 36 4.08 2.84 -1.22
CA THR A 36 4.69 1.55 -1.57
C THR A 36 4.18 0.46 -0.63
N GLU A 37 4.11 0.72 0.68
CA GLU A 37 3.57 -0.21 1.68
C GLU A 37 2.11 -0.58 1.37
N GLU A 38 1.27 0.39 1.01
CA GLU A 38 -0.12 0.19 0.56
C GLU A 38 -0.16 -0.64 -0.74
N SER A 39 0.74 -0.39 -1.70
CA SER A 39 0.83 -1.19 -2.94
C SER A 39 1.44 -2.59 -2.76
N THR A 40 2.03 -2.86 -1.59
CA THR A 40 2.52 -4.19 -1.21
C THR A 40 1.51 -4.97 -0.37
N GLU A 41 0.27 -4.50 -0.22
CA GLU A 41 -0.80 -5.35 0.24
C GLU A 41 -0.92 -6.54 -0.74
N PRO A 42 -0.67 -7.78 -0.28
CA PRO A 42 -0.73 -8.95 -1.14
C PRO A 42 -2.16 -9.28 -1.60
N LEU A 43 -3.15 -8.51 -1.14
CA LEU A 43 -4.56 -8.62 -1.45
C LEU A 43 -5.06 -7.24 -1.88
N SER A 44 -5.38 -7.12 -3.15
CA SER A 44 -6.06 -5.95 -3.71
C SER A 44 -7.56 -5.99 -3.41
N GLU A 45 -8.26 -4.86 -3.60
CA GLU A 45 -9.72 -4.81 -3.53
C GLU A 45 -10.37 -5.84 -4.47
N ASP A 46 -9.79 -6.04 -5.66
CA ASP A 46 -10.23 -7.05 -6.63
C ASP A 46 -10.11 -8.49 -6.08
N ASP A 47 -9.11 -8.78 -5.24
CA ASP A 47 -8.93 -10.09 -4.60
C ASP A 47 -10.01 -10.36 -3.54
N PHE A 48 -10.47 -9.31 -2.84
CA PHE A 48 -11.58 -9.42 -1.88
C PHE A 48 -12.91 -9.63 -2.57
N ASP A 49 -13.18 -8.91 -3.67
CA ASP A 49 -14.38 -9.10 -4.47
C ASP A 49 -14.47 -10.54 -5.02
N MET A 50 -13.36 -11.06 -5.56
CA MET A 50 -13.27 -12.46 -6.01
C MET A 50 -13.53 -13.46 -4.87
N PHE A 51 -12.97 -13.22 -3.69
CA PHE A 51 -13.23 -14.05 -2.52
C PHE A 51 -14.73 -14.06 -2.17
N TYR A 52 -15.40 -12.91 -2.18
CA TYR A 52 -16.83 -12.83 -1.86
C TYR A 52 -17.71 -13.52 -2.91
N GLU A 53 -17.40 -13.39 -4.20
CA GLU A 53 -18.11 -14.11 -5.26
C GLU A 53 -18.03 -15.63 -5.11
N ILE A 54 -16.89 -16.14 -4.63
CA ILE A 54 -16.71 -17.57 -4.38
C ILE A 54 -17.40 -17.95 -3.07
N TRP A 55 -17.21 -17.17 -2.00
CA TRP A 55 -17.81 -17.39 -0.69
C TRP A 55 -19.33 -17.51 -0.78
N GLU A 56 -20.00 -16.65 -1.55
CA GLU A 56 -21.46 -16.67 -1.73
C GLU A 56 -21.99 -18.03 -2.24
N LYS A 57 -21.18 -18.78 -3.00
CA LYS A 57 -21.56 -20.12 -3.49
C LYS A 57 -21.56 -21.18 -2.39
N PHE A 58 -20.78 -20.97 -1.34
CA PHE A 58 -20.65 -21.89 -0.19
C PHE A 58 -21.48 -21.45 1.02
N ASP A 59 -21.78 -20.15 1.13
CA ASP A 59 -22.59 -19.54 2.19
C ASP A 59 -23.63 -18.56 1.61
N PRO A 60 -24.64 -19.06 0.88
CA PRO A 60 -25.65 -18.21 0.21
C PRO A 60 -26.58 -17.47 1.18
N GLU A 61 -26.66 -17.93 2.43
CA GLU A 61 -27.43 -17.27 3.48
C GLU A 61 -26.63 -16.20 4.23
N ALA A 62 -25.37 -15.96 3.83
CA ALA A 62 -24.45 -15.01 4.47
C ALA A 62 -24.31 -15.24 5.99
N THR A 63 -24.30 -16.50 6.40
CA THR A 63 -24.16 -16.91 7.81
C THR A 63 -22.76 -16.64 8.35
N GLN A 64 -21.79 -16.43 7.46
CA GLN A 64 -20.35 -16.32 7.71
C GLN A 64 -19.71 -17.62 8.16
N PHE A 65 -20.39 -18.75 7.95
CA PHE A 65 -19.89 -20.08 8.26
C PHE A 65 -20.07 -21.03 7.07
N ILE A 66 -19.12 -21.94 6.91
CA ILE A 66 -19.24 -23.09 6.02
C ILE A 66 -18.94 -24.35 6.81
N GLU A 67 -19.50 -25.48 6.38
CA GLU A 67 -19.18 -26.75 6.99
C GLU A 67 -17.72 -27.14 6.71
N TYR A 68 -17.06 -27.76 7.69
CA TYR A 68 -15.69 -28.23 7.52
C TYR A 68 -15.54 -29.22 6.34
N SER A 69 -16.59 -29.98 6.04
CA SER A 69 -16.66 -30.93 4.93
C SER A 69 -16.41 -30.27 3.56
N VAL A 70 -16.83 -29.02 3.37
CA VAL A 70 -16.74 -28.29 2.10
C VAL A 70 -15.55 -27.35 2.02
N LEU A 71 -14.76 -27.23 3.10
CA LEU A 71 -13.61 -26.32 3.18
C LEU A 71 -12.54 -26.60 2.10
N SER A 72 -12.30 -27.87 1.79
CA SER A 72 -11.34 -28.25 0.75
C SER A 72 -11.81 -27.80 -0.63
N ASP A 73 -13.08 -28.01 -0.95
CA ASP A 73 -13.67 -27.62 -2.24
C ASP A 73 -13.68 -26.09 -2.39
N PHE A 74 -13.92 -25.36 -1.29
CA PHE A 74 -13.81 -23.91 -1.25
C PHE A 74 -12.38 -23.42 -1.53
N ALA A 75 -11.38 -24.01 -0.88
CA ALA A 75 -9.97 -23.66 -1.09
C ALA A 75 -9.51 -23.95 -2.53
N ASP A 76 -9.94 -25.08 -3.09
CA ASP A 76 -9.67 -25.44 -4.49
C ASP A 76 -10.31 -24.42 -5.46
N ALA A 77 -11.56 -24.02 -5.21
CA ALA A 77 -12.25 -23.01 -6.02
C ALA A 77 -11.55 -21.64 -6.00
N LEU A 78 -11.08 -21.18 -4.83
CA LEU A 78 -10.28 -19.96 -4.69
C LEU A 78 -8.95 -20.04 -5.45
N SER A 79 -8.26 -21.17 -5.37
CA SER A 79 -6.95 -21.35 -6.04
C SER A 79 -7.06 -21.29 -7.56
N HIS A 80 -8.20 -21.73 -8.11
CA HIS A 80 -8.45 -21.75 -9.54
C HIS A 80 -8.73 -20.36 -10.12
N SER A 81 -9.34 -19.46 -9.34
CA SER A 81 -9.67 -18.09 -9.76
C SER A 81 -8.51 -17.10 -9.59
N VAL A 82 -7.64 -17.31 -8.59
CA VAL A 82 -6.47 -16.46 -8.31
C VAL A 82 -5.28 -16.74 -9.25
N SER A 83 -5.29 -17.87 -9.97
CA SER A 83 -4.27 -18.12 -11.00
C SER A 83 -4.44 -17.10 -12.14
N PRO A 84 -3.44 -16.24 -12.41
CA PRO A 84 -3.60 -15.14 -13.35
C PRO A 84 -3.91 -15.73 -14.72
N SER A 85 -5.10 -15.44 -15.23
CA SER A 85 -5.37 -15.60 -16.65
C SER A 85 -4.30 -14.80 -17.40
N PRO A 86 -3.44 -15.43 -18.22
CA PRO A 86 -2.56 -14.67 -19.09
C PRO A 86 -3.49 -13.95 -20.06
N THR A 87 -3.41 -12.64 -20.15
CA THR A 87 -4.19 -11.74 -21.00
C THR A 87 -5.61 -11.37 -20.53
N ARG A 88 -5.71 -10.18 -19.92
CA ARG A 88 -6.58 -9.13 -20.44
C ARG A 88 -5.90 -7.77 -20.30
#